data_AF-A0A3E4PLY2-F1
#
_entry.id   AF-A0A3E4PLY2-F1
#
_cell.length_a   1.000
_cell.length_b   1.000
_cell.length_c   1.000
_cell.angle_alpha   90.00
_cell.angle_beta   90.00
_cell.angle_gamma   90.00
#
_symmetry.space_group_name_H-M   'P 1'
#
loop_
_entity.id
_entity.type
_entity.pdbx_description
1 polymer ?
#
loop_
_entity_poly.entity_id
_entity_poly.type
_entity_poly.pdbx_seq_one_letter_code
_entity_poly.pdbx_strand_id
1 'polypeptide(L)'
;MNSMKDCYELENGVKIPCMGYGTYKAAEGNNEGIIKTAIEAGYRYFDTASFYDTEEALGRKRVLEHPLLGGLAEKYNKSAAQICLRYEIQRQVIPLPKASTKERMVQNYQVFDFEIEKEDMYRIDSMQPAGWSGEHPDFPRVK
;
A
#
# COMPACT_ATOMS: atom_id res chain seq x y z
N MET A 1 7.00 -10.84 8.78
CA MET A 1 7.74 -9.61 8.52
C MET A 1 7.56 -8.67 9.71
N ASN A 2 8.66 -8.23 10.31
CA ASN A 2 8.72 -7.39 11.51
C ASN A 2 9.37 -6.02 11.23
N SER A 3 9.89 -5.80 10.01
CA SER A 3 10.45 -4.52 9.58
C SER A 3 10.26 -4.30 8.07
N MET A 4 10.22 -3.04 7.62
CA MET A 4 10.23 -2.70 6.18
C MET A 4 11.50 -3.15 5.46
N LYS A 5 12.57 -3.43 6.21
CA LYS A 5 13.82 -3.93 5.66
C LYS A 5 13.79 -5.43 5.40
N ASP A 6 12.82 -6.13 5.98
CA ASP A 6 12.65 -7.55 5.71
C ASP A 6 12.28 -7.73 4.24
N CYS A 7 12.76 -8.82 3.65
CA CYS A 7 12.63 -9.06 2.23
C CYS A 7 11.92 -10.38 1.98
N TYR A 8 11.14 -10.43 0.91
CA TYR A 8 10.77 -11.69 0.27
C TYR A 8 11.93 -12.15 -0.61
N GLU A 9 12.09 -13.46 -0.74
CA GLU A 9 13.03 -14.06 -1.68
C GLU A 9 12.26 -14.46 -2.94
N LEU A 10 12.70 -13.95 -4.09
CA LEU A 10 12.16 -14.31 -5.39
C LEU A 10 12.72 -15.66 -5.84
N GLU A 11 12.08 -16.29 -6.82
CA GLU A 11 12.47 -17.62 -7.34
C GLU A 11 13.94 -17.70 -7.79
N ASN A 12 14.51 -16.57 -8.23
CA ASN A 12 15.91 -16.48 -8.64
C ASN A 12 16.89 -16.14 -7.49
N GLY A 13 16.44 -16.21 -6.23
CA GLY A 13 17.22 -15.89 -5.04
C GLY A 13 17.40 -14.39 -4.78
N VAL A 14 16.87 -13.50 -5.64
CA VAL A 14 16.93 -12.05 -5.41
C VAL A 14 16.00 -11.68 -4.25
N LYS A 15 16.49 -10.82 -3.36
CA LYS A 15 15.72 -10.32 -2.22
C LYS A 15 15.07 -8.99 -2.56
N ILE A 16 13.76 -8.91 -2.36
CA ILE A 16 12.96 -7.70 -2.58
C ILE A 16 12.33 -7.24 -1.25
N PRO A 17 12.46 -5.95 -0.87
CA PRO A 17 11.84 -5.45 0.36
C PRO A 17 10.33 -5.71 0.41
N CYS A 18 9.82 -6.07 1.58
CA CYS A 18 8.43 -6.47 1.79
C CYS A 18 7.42 -5.32 1.68
N MET A 19 7.88 -4.09 1.49
CA MET A 19 7.07 -2.92 1.22
C MET A 19 7.85 -1.97 0.31
N GLY A 20 7.18 -1.45 -0.71
CA GLY A 20 7.73 -0.44 -1.62
C GLY A 20 6.99 0.88 -1.54
N TYR A 21 7.43 1.84 -2.34
CA TYR A 21 6.80 3.15 -2.48
C TYR A 21 6.39 3.39 -3.93
N GLY A 22 5.09 3.55 -4.17
CA GLY A 22 4.56 3.91 -5.48
C GLY A 22 4.81 5.39 -5.80
N THR A 23 5.53 5.66 -6.89
CA THR A 23 5.89 7.03 -7.29
C THR A 23 4.86 7.70 -8.21
N TYR A 24 3.84 6.96 -8.64
CA TYR A 24 2.79 7.41 -9.55
C TYR A 24 2.13 8.73 -9.13
N LYS A 25 2.21 9.80 -9.94
CA LYS A 25 1.70 11.16 -9.62
C LYS A 25 2.18 11.75 -8.27
N ALA A 26 3.16 11.15 -7.59
CA ALA A 26 3.83 11.79 -6.44
C ALA A 26 4.73 12.95 -6.92
N ALA A 27 4.93 12.96 -8.24
CA ALA A 27 5.81 13.72 -9.10
C ALA A 27 5.19 14.95 -9.77
N GLU A 28 3.88 15.19 -9.65
CA GLU A 28 3.25 16.40 -10.21
C GLU A 28 3.67 17.64 -9.38
N GLY A 29 4.90 18.14 -9.63
CA GLY A 29 5.45 19.36 -9.02
C GLY A 29 6.95 19.32 -8.72
N ASN A 30 7.43 18.33 -7.95
CA ASN A 30 8.86 18.20 -7.56
C ASN A 30 9.24 16.73 -7.23
N ASN A 31 9.72 16.00 -8.24
CA ASN A 31 10.10 14.58 -8.13
C ASN A 31 11.24 14.34 -7.13
N GLU A 32 12.22 15.23 -7.11
CA GLU A 32 13.41 15.05 -6.26
C GLU A 32 13.05 15.20 -4.78
N GLY A 33 12.23 16.21 -4.46
CA GLY A 33 11.78 16.46 -3.10
C GLY A 33 10.99 15.30 -2.50
N ILE A 34 10.08 14.70 -3.28
CA ILE A 34 9.26 13.59 -2.78
C ILE A 34 10.07 12.30 -2.60
N ILE A 35 11.01 12.02 -3.51
CA ILE A 35 11.89 10.85 -3.41
C ILE A 35 12.84 11.00 -2.22
N LYS A 36 13.43 12.19 -2.03
CA LYS A 36 14.25 12.49 -0.85
C LYS A 36 13.45 12.30 0.44
N THR A 37 12.22 12.80 0.48
CA THR A 37 11.31 12.65 1.63
C THR A 37 11.01 11.17 1.92
N ALA A 38 10.76 10.36 0.89
CA ALA A 38 10.53 8.93 1.04
C ALA A 38 11.79 8.18 1.53
N ILE A 39 12.97 8.52 1.03
CA ILE A 39 14.25 7.96 1.51
C ILE A 39 14.47 8.30 2.99
N GLU A 40 14.22 9.55 3.38
CA GLU A 40 14.29 10.02 4.77
C GLU A 40 13.26 9.33 5.67
N ALA A 41 12.07 9.02 5.13
CA ALA A 41 11.05 8.24 5.82
C ALA A 41 11.39 6.74 5.92
N GLY A 42 12.45 6.28 5.23
CA GLY A 42 13.00 4.93 5.36
C GLY A 42 12.82 4.01 4.14
N TYR A 43 12.10 4.44 3.10
CA TYR A 43 11.82 3.60 1.92
C TYR A 43 13.10 3.29 1.13
N ARG A 44 13.21 2.04 0.66
CA ARG A 44 14.36 1.53 -0.12
C ARG A 44 13.98 0.79 -1.39
N TYR A 45 12.69 0.49 -1.57
CA TYR A 45 12.13 -0.06 -2.79
C TYR A 45 11.13 0.93 -3.37
N PHE A 46 11.30 1.29 -4.63
CA PHE A 46 10.52 2.30 -5.33
C PHE A 46 9.93 1.69 -6.59
N ASP A 47 8.62 1.84 -6.74
CA ASP A 47 7.88 1.43 -7.93
C ASP A 47 7.65 2.66 -8.83
N THR A 48 8.01 2.52 -10.10
CA THR A 48 7.87 3.55 -11.13
C THR A 48 7.59 2.93 -12.50
N ALA A 49 7.07 3.72 -13.44
CA ALA A 49 6.82 3.32 -14.82
C ALA A 49 6.88 4.55 -15.74
N SER A 50 7.19 4.33 -17.02
CA SER A 50 7.43 5.39 -18.01
C SER A 50 6.17 6.12 -18.50
N PHE A 51 4.96 5.69 -18.10
CA PHE A 51 3.69 6.04 -18.77
C PHE A 51 2.69 6.79 -17.88
N TYR A 52 3.15 7.52 -16.87
CA TYR A 52 2.32 7.92 -15.73
C TYR A 52 1.35 9.11 -15.89
N ASP A 53 0.62 9.13 -17.01
CA ASP A 53 -0.51 10.02 -17.26
C ASP A 53 -1.84 9.22 -17.26
N THR A 54 -2.27 8.73 -16.09
CA THR A 54 -3.51 7.92 -15.92
C THR A 54 -4.26 8.26 -14.62
N GLU A 55 -4.79 9.47 -14.62
CA GLU A 55 -5.93 10.00 -13.85
C GLU A 55 -6.45 9.23 -12.62
N GLU A 56 -6.50 9.98 -11.52
CA GLU A 56 -7.43 9.80 -10.40
C GLU A 56 -7.32 8.56 -9.50
N ALA A 57 -6.21 8.49 -8.76
CA ALA A 57 -6.20 8.03 -7.37
C ALA A 57 -6.98 6.73 -7.06
N LEU A 58 -6.50 5.65 -7.67
CA LEU A 58 -7.07 4.32 -7.51
C LEU A 58 -6.94 3.85 -6.07
N GLY A 59 -8.09 3.65 -5.42
CA GLY A 59 -8.25 3.25 -4.02
C GLY A 59 -8.97 4.27 -3.13
N ARG A 60 -9.43 5.42 -3.64
CA ARG A 60 -9.94 6.46 -2.74
C ARG A 60 -11.36 6.21 -2.22
N LYS A 61 -11.41 6.19 -0.88
CA LYS A 61 -12.55 6.20 0.05
C LYS A 61 -13.30 4.90 0.27
N ARG A 62 -13.92 4.25 -0.72
CA ARG A 62 -14.91 3.19 -0.42
C ARG A 62 -14.37 2.03 0.41
N VAL A 63 -13.16 1.57 0.14
CA VAL A 63 -12.50 0.52 0.95
C VAL A 63 -12.13 1.08 2.33
N LEU A 64 -11.53 2.28 2.38
CA LEU A 64 -11.12 2.91 3.64
C LEU A 64 -12.29 3.32 4.55
N GLU A 65 -13.48 3.51 3.98
CA GLU A 65 -14.74 3.82 4.65
C GLU A 65 -15.59 2.55 4.89
N HIS A 66 -15.10 1.36 4.51
CA HIS A 66 -15.86 0.13 4.69
C HIS A 66 -16.04 -0.17 6.20
N PRO A 67 -17.27 -0.43 6.69
CA PRO A 67 -17.53 -0.59 8.12
C PRO A 67 -16.67 -1.65 8.81
N LEU A 68 -16.38 -2.76 8.11
CA LEU A 68 -15.46 -3.79 8.60
C LEU A 68 -14.07 -3.21 8.88
N LEU A 69 -13.50 -2.47 7.93
CA LEU A 69 -12.16 -1.90 8.07
C LEU A 69 -12.12 -0.78 9.11
N GLY A 70 -13.22 -0.02 9.26
CA GLY A 70 -13.40 0.92 10.36
C GLY A 70 -13.39 0.23 11.73
N GLY A 71 -14.16 -0.84 11.90
CA GLY A 71 -14.18 -1.60 13.17
C GLY A 71 -12.84 -2.26 13.51
N LEU A 72 -12.11 -2.75 12.49
CA LEU A 72 -10.76 -3.28 12.70
C LEU A 72 -9.75 -2.17 13.02
N ALA A 73 -9.85 -1.02 12.35
CA ALA A 73 -9.03 0.16 12.65
C ALA A 73 -9.17 0.57 14.13
N GLU A 74 -10.40 0.61 14.65
CA GLU A 74 -10.66 0.84 16.08
C GLU A 74 -10.06 -0.27 16.96
N LYS A 75 -10.32 -1.55 16.65
CA LYS A 75 -9.82 -2.71 17.41
C LYS A 75 -8.30 -2.66 17.59
N TYR A 76 -7.56 -2.36 16.52
CA TYR A 76 -6.10 -2.38 16.51
C TYR A 76 -5.46 -1.03 16.86
N ASN A 77 -6.26 0.02 17.09
CA ASN A 77 -5.80 1.40 17.25
C ASN A 77 -4.90 1.85 16.09
N LYS A 78 -5.38 1.61 14.87
CA LYS A 78 -4.72 1.90 13.59
C LYS A 78 -5.70 2.61 12.65
N SER A 79 -5.19 3.11 11.53
CA SER A 79 -6.04 3.58 10.42
C SER A 79 -6.47 2.42 9.53
N ALA A 80 -7.60 2.55 8.83
CA ALA A 80 -8.04 1.57 7.83
C ALA A 80 -6.96 1.30 6.76
N ALA A 81 -6.18 2.33 6.39
CA ALA A 81 -5.06 2.18 5.47
C ALA A 81 -3.96 1.26 6.04
N GLN A 82 -3.62 1.40 7.32
CA GLN A 82 -2.65 0.53 7.99
C GLN A 82 -3.16 -0.92 8.09
N ILE A 83 -4.47 -1.11 8.29
CA ILE A 83 -5.09 -2.45 8.24
C ILE A 83 -4.90 -3.08 6.85
N CYS A 84 -5.22 -2.36 5.77
CA CYS A 84 -5.02 -2.87 4.41
C CYS A 84 -3.57 -3.25 4.13
N LEU A 85 -2.62 -2.37 4.48
CA LEU A 85 -1.19 -2.61 4.28
C LEU A 85 -0.68 -3.81 5.08
N ARG A 86 -1.11 -3.95 6.34
CA ARG A 86 -0.72 -5.11 7.16
C ARG A 86 -1.33 -6.40 6.64
N TYR A 87 -2.57 -6.37 6.18
CA TYR A 87 -3.23 -7.51 5.54
C TYR A 87 -2.44 -7.99 4.32
N GLU A 88 -2.04 -7.08 3.41
CA GLU A 88 -1.21 -7.43 2.24
C GLU A 88 0.11 -8.10 2.65
N ILE A 89 0.81 -7.54 3.64
CA ILE A 89 2.07 -8.11 4.15
C ILE A 89 1.85 -9.52 4.73
N GLN A 90 0.79 -9.74 5.53
CA GLN A 90 0.51 -11.06 6.09
C GLN A 90 0.08 -12.08 5.02
N ARG A 91 -0.45 -11.61 3.89
CA ARG A 91 -0.75 -12.42 2.70
C ARG A 91 0.47 -12.65 1.80
N GLN A 92 1.66 -12.17 2.18
CA GLN A 92 2.88 -12.21 1.39
C GLN A 92 2.78 -11.45 0.06
N VAL A 93 1.95 -10.41 0.03
CA VAL A 93 1.82 -9.46 -1.08
C VAL A 93 2.64 -8.22 -0.72
N ILE A 94 3.34 -7.64 -1.69
CA ILE A 94 4.16 -6.44 -1.48
C ILE A 94 3.27 -5.19 -1.68
N PRO A 95 2.90 -4.46 -0.60
CA PRO A 95 2.23 -3.18 -0.72
C PRO A 95 3.14 -2.13 -1.36
N LEU A 96 2.56 -1.29 -2.23
CA LEU A 96 3.23 -0.15 -2.89
C LEU A 96 2.50 1.17 -2.61
N PRO A 97 2.32 1.58 -1.34
CA PRO A 97 1.55 2.77 -1.01
C PRO A 97 2.21 4.04 -1.56
N LYS A 98 1.36 4.96 -1.97
CA LYS A 98 1.74 6.33 -2.34
C LYS A 98 1.39 7.31 -1.22
N ALA A 99 2.22 8.34 -1.02
CA ALA A 99 1.90 9.48 -0.17
C ALA A 99 2.60 10.75 -0.67
N SER A 100 1.96 11.92 -0.57
CA SER A 100 2.58 13.21 -0.94
C SER A 100 3.23 13.94 0.24
N THR A 101 3.05 13.46 1.48
CA THR A 101 3.59 14.09 2.69
C THR A 101 4.40 13.09 3.52
N LYS A 102 5.41 13.59 4.25
CA LYS A 102 6.29 12.79 5.09
C LYS A 102 5.53 12.06 6.19
N GLU A 103 4.55 12.71 6.78
CA GLU A 103 3.74 12.18 7.87
C GLU A 103 2.96 10.94 7.40
N ARG A 104 2.38 11.00 6.20
CA ARG A 104 1.66 9.87 5.60
C ARG A 104 2.61 8.74 5.20
N MET A 105 3.80 9.06 4.69
CA MET A 105 4.84 8.07 4.40
C MET A 105 5.25 7.30 5.67
N VAL A 106 5.43 8.01 6.79
CA VAL A 106 5.75 7.42 8.09
C VAL A 106 4.58 6.60 8.65
N GLN A 107 3.34 7.10 8.55
CA GLN A 107 2.15 6.36 8.99
C GLN A 107 1.98 5.03 8.23
N ASN A 108 2.21 5.02 6.92
CA ASN A 108 2.17 3.80 6.10
C ASN A 108 3.19 2.75 6.55
N TYR A 109 4.30 3.17 7.16
CA TYR A 109 5.33 2.28 7.69
C TYR A 109 5.00 1.72 9.09
N GLN A 110 4.12 2.36 9.86
CA GLN A 110 3.72 1.92 11.21
C GLN A 110 2.72 0.76 11.17
N VAL A 111 3.10 -0.30 10.43
CA VAL A 111 2.32 -1.52 10.21
C VAL A 111 3.07 -2.79 10.65
N PHE A 112 4.30 -2.64 11.13
CA PHE A 112 5.10 -3.77 11.61
C PHE A 112 5.03 -3.96 13.13
N ASP A 113 4.38 -3.02 13.84
CA ASP A 113 4.20 -3.02 15.30
C ASP A 113 2.89 -3.69 15.75
N PHE A 114 2.13 -4.29 14.83
CA PHE A 114 0.92 -5.05 15.14
C PHE A 114 0.74 -6.22 14.17
N GLU A 115 -0.16 -7.14 14.52
CA GLU A 115 -0.54 -8.30 13.72
C GLU A 115 -2.06 -8.44 13.70
N ILE A 116 -2.62 -8.68 12.50
CA ILE A 116 -4.04 -8.97 12.33
C ILE A 116 -4.25 -10.45 12.67
N GLU A 117 -5.21 -10.70 13.55
CA GLU A 117 -5.56 -12.05 13.99
C GLU A 117 -6.16 -12.87 12.86
N LYS A 118 -6.02 -14.19 12.92
CA LYS A 118 -6.44 -15.10 11.86
C LYS A 118 -7.93 -14.95 11.53
N GLU A 119 -8.76 -14.75 12.54
CA GLU A 119 -10.20 -14.54 12.40
C GLU A 119 -10.51 -13.25 11.66
N ASP A 120 -9.78 -12.17 11.93
CA ASP A 120 -9.96 -10.89 11.26
C ASP A 120 -9.40 -10.91 9.83
N MET A 121 -8.30 -11.63 9.59
CA MET A 121 -7.82 -11.93 8.24
C MET A 121 -8.91 -12.63 7.42
N TYR A 122 -9.54 -13.66 7.98
CA TYR A 122 -10.64 -14.38 7.33
C TYR A 122 -11.86 -13.49 7.03
N ARG A 123 -12.16 -12.55 7.93
CA ARG A 123 -13.24 -11.57 7.71
C ARG A 123 -12.92 -10.64 6.54
N ILE A 124 -11.67 -10.19 6.39
CA ILE A 124 -11.23 -9.38 5.26
C ILE A 124 -11.26 -10.22 3.97
N ASP A 125 -10.78 -11.47 4.01
CA ASP A 125 -10.79 -12.40 2.86
C ASP A 125 -12.22 -12.65 2.33
N SER A 126 -13.21 -12.66 3.23
CA SER A 126 -14.62 -12.91 2.90
C SER A 126 -15.41 -11.66 2.48
N MET A 127 -14.75 -10.50 2.43
CA MET A 127 -15.39 -9.25 2.05
C MET A 127 -15.79 -9.27 0.58
N GLN A 128 -16.98 -8.77 0.26
CA GLN A 128 -17.36 -8.55 -1.14
C GLN A 128 -16.39 -7.56 -1.79
N PRO A 129 -16.05 -7.73 -3.08
CA PRO A 129 -15.17 -6.79 -3.78
C PRO A 129 -15.67 -5.35 -3.61
N ALA A 130 -14.86 -4.54 -2.95
CA ALA A 130 -15.15 -3.13 -2.72
C ALA A 130 -14.02 -2.31 -3.35
N GLY A 131 -14.36 -1.33 -4.19
CA GLY A 131 -13.38 -0.36 -4.70
C GLY A 131 -12.54 -0.83 -5.88
N TRP A 132 -13.17 -1.38 -6.93
CA TRP A 132 -12.54 -1.48 -8.24
C TRP A 132 -12.10 -0.09 -8.71
N SER A 133 -10.83 0.03 -9.10
CA SER A 133 -10.29 1.32 -9.49
C SER A 133 -9.37 1.25 -10.71
N GLY A 134 -8.98 0.07 -11.18
CA GLY A 134 -8.21 -0.07 -12.43
C GLY A 134 -9.07 -0.18 -13.69
N GLU A 135 -8.42 -0.07 -14.84
CA GLU A 135 -8.98 -0.63 -16.07
C GLU A 135 -8.95 -2.16 -16.02
N HIS A 136 -9.88 -2.81 -16.69
CA HIS A 136 -9.87 -4.27 -16.78
C HIS A 136 -8.76 -4.72 -17.74
N PRO A 137 -7.93 -5.73 -17.39
CA PRO A 137 -6.77 -6.12 -18.19
C PRO A 137 -7.13 -6.58 -19.61
N ASP A 138 -8.32 -7.18 -19.78
CA ASP A 138 -8.77 -7.68 -21.09
C ASP A 138 -9.49 -6.62 -21.95
N PHE A 139 -9.81 -5.44 -21.39
CA PHE A 139 -10.51 -4.39 -22.14
C PHE A 139 -9.56 -3.27 -22.57
N PRO A 140 -9.79 -2.67 -23.74
CA PRO A 140 -9.04 -1.49 -24.15
C PRO A 140 -9.15 -0.38 -23.11
N ARG A 141 -8.06 0.36 -22.96
CA ARG A 141 -8.01 1.55 -22.10
C ARG A 141 -9.11 2.52 -22.50
N VAL A 142 -9.88 2.99 -21.52
CA VAL A 142 -10.88 4.04 -21.74
C VAL A 142 -10.13 5.36 -21.57
N LYS A 143 -9.90 6.06 -22.68
CA LYS A 143 -9.31 7.41 -22.68
C LYS A 143 -10.34 8.47 -22.35
#